data_AF-A0A849RJI1-F1
#
_entry.id   AF-A0A849RJI1-F1
#
_cell.length_a   1.000
_cell.length_b   1.000
_cell.length_c   1.000
_cell.angle_alpha   90.00
_cell.angle_beta   90.00
_cell.angle_gamma   90.00
#
_symmetry.space_group_name_H-M   'P 1'
#
loop_
_entity.id
_entity.type
_entity.pdbx_description
1 polymer ?
#
loop_
_entity_poly.entity_id
_entity_poly.type
_entity_poly.pdbx_seq_one_letter_code
_entity_poly.pdbx_strand_id
1 'polypeptide(L)' 'VYLVLEGQGTFQVGSEKQVLGAGQGTMAPAGEEHGVKNESGQRLIVLVFVAPNP' A
#
# COMPACT_ATOMS: atom_id res chain seq x y z
N VAL A 1 3.32 6.79 1.94
CA VAL A 1 2.48 6.12 2.97
C VAL A 1 1.26 5.54 2.29
N TYR A 2 0.90 4.30 2.63
CA TYR A 2 -0.31 3.62 2.17
C TYR A 2 -1.18 3.27 3.37
N LEU A 3 -2.48 3.58 3.30
CA LEU A 3 -3.49 3.14 4.28
C LEU A 3 -4.69 2.58 3.52
N VAL A 4 -5.07 1.34 3.81
CA VAL A 4 -6.23 0.70 3.18
C VAL A 4 -7.50 1.21 3.85
N LEU A 5 -8.40 1.79 3.05
CA LEU A 5 -9.71 2.26 3.52
C LEU A 5 -10.79 1.19 3.32
N GLU A 6 -10.70 0.42 2.24
CA GLU A 6 -11.67 -0.64 1.90
C GLU A 6 -10.96 -1.74 1.10
N GLY A 7 -11.34 -2.99 1.32
CA GLY A 7 -10.80 -4.15 0.61
C GLY A 7 -9.45 -4.63 1.16
N GLN A 8 -8.71 -5.37 0.33
CA GLN A 8 -7.42 -5.96 0.68
C GLN A 8 -6.46 -5.92 -0.52
N GLY A 9 -5.19 -5.61 -0.27
CA GLY A 9 -4.14 -5.58 -1.29
C GLY A 9 -2.81 -6.11 -0.78
N THR A 10 -1.99 -6.60 -1.70
CA THR A 10 -0.59 -6.99 -1.43
C THR A 10 0.29 -5.76 -1.68
N PHE A 11 0.96 -5.28 -0.65
CA PHE A 11 1.87 -4.14 -0.70
C PHE A 11 3.31 -4.63 -0.67
N GLN A 12 4.13 -4.08 -1.56
CA GLN A 12 5.56 -4.31 -1.59
C GLN A 12 6.27 -3.03 -1.15
N VAL A 13 7.24 -3.17 -0.24
CA VAL A 13 8.19 -2.12 0.16
C VAL A 13 9.56 -2.78 0.26
N GLY A 14 10.47 -2.38 -0.63
CA GLY A 14 11.74 -3.07 -0.82
C GLY A 14 11.54 -4.55 -1.15
N SER A 15 12.13 -5.42 -0.33
CA SER A 15 11.99 -6.87 -0.44
C SER A 15 10.79 -7.44 0.31
N GLU A 16 10.15 -6.65 1.16
CA GLU A 16 9.03 -7.11 1.98
C GLU A 16 7.72 -7.04 1.20
N LYS A 17 6.93 -8.10 1.31
CA LYS A 17 5.55 -8.14 0.82
C LYS A 17 4.62 -8.49 1.96
N GLN A 18 3.57 -7.68 2.11
CA GLN A 18 2.57 -7.88 3.14
C GLN A 18 1.18 -7.63 2.58
N VAL A 19 0.21 -8.37 3.10
CA VAL A 19 -1.20 -8.21 2.75
C VAL A 19 -1.83 -7.28 3.78
N LEU A 20 -2.37 -6.16 3.32
CA LEU A 20 -3.04 -5.17 4.15
C LEU A 20 -4.53 -5.14 3.82
N GLY A 21 -5.37 -5.20 4.86
CA GLY A 21 -6.81 -4.96 4.81
C GLY A 21 -7.19 -3.61 5.42
N ALA A 22 -8.49 -3.30 5.41
CA ALA A 22 -9.03 -2.04 5.92
C ALA A 22 -8.49 -1.66 7.31
N GLY A 23 -8.06 -0.42 7.45
CA GLY A 23 -7.45 0.12 8.67
C GLY A 23 -5.95 -0.17 8.83
N GLN A 24 -5.37 -1.04 8.00
CA GLN A 24 -3.94 -1.32 8.02
C GLN A 24 -3.20 -0.47 7.00
N GLY A 25 -1.94 -0.13 7.32
CA GLY A 25 -1.11 0.71 6.49
C GLY A 25 0.37 0.36 6.61
N THR A 26 1.15 0.85 5.64
CA THR A 26 2.60 0.68 5.63
C THR A 26 3.29 1.96 5.15
N MET A 27 4.54 2.12 5.56
CA MET A 27 5.41 3.20 5.13
C MET A 27 6.28 2.71 3.98
N ALA A 28 6.38 3.54 2.93
CA ALA A 28 7.33 3.35 1.84
C ALA A 28 8.39 4.45 1.94
N PRO A 29 9.58 4.16 2.50
CA PRO A 29 10.65 5.13 2.62
C PRO A 29 11.15 5.62 1.26
N ALA A 30 11.72 6.83 1.23
CA ALA A 30 12.32 7.37 0.02
C ALA A 30 13.47 6.47 -0.46
N GLY A 31 13.53 6.23 -1.77
CA GLY A 31 14.54 5.38 -2.39
C GLY A 31 14.24 3.87 -2.35
N GLU A 32 13.21 3.43 -1.63
CA GLU A 32 12.76 2.04 -1.67
C GLU A 32 11.71 1.83 -2.76
N GLU A 33 11.88 0.76 -3.55
CA GLU A 33 10.85 0.32 -4.49
C GLU A 33 9.58 -0.02 -3.74
N HIS A 34 8.45 0.51 -4.19
CA HIS A 34 7.18 0.27 -3.53
C HIS A 34 6.03 0.18 -4.53
N GLY A 35 5.02 -0.62 -4.18
CA GLY A 35 3.86 -0.83 -5.03
C GLY A 35 2.72 -1.55 -4.33
N VAL A 36 1.56 -1.56 -4.98
CA VAL A 36 0.36 -2.26 -4.51
C VAL A 36 -0.22 -3.11 -5.64
N LYS A 37 -0.61 -4.34 -5.31
CA LYS A 37 -1.32 -5.25 -6.22
C LYS A 37 -2.63 -5.69 -5.58
N ASN A 38 -3.74 -5.55 -6.31
CA ASN A 38 -5.03 -6.06 -5.88
C ASN A 38 -5.25 -7.45 -6.50
N GLU A 39 -5.17 -8.50 -5.67
CA GLU A 39 -5.41 -9.89 -6.07
C GLU A 39 -6.73 -10.44 -5.52
N SER A 40 -7.53 -9.62 -4.83
CA SER A 40 -8.72 -10.06 -4.10
C SER A 40 -9.96 -10.28 -4.99
N GLY A 41 -9.94 -9.80 -6.23
CA GLY A 41 -11.12 -9.77 -7.11
C GLY A 41 -12.24 -8.83 -6.64
N GLN A 42 -12.04 -8.15 -5.51
CA GLN A 42 -12.93 -7.14 -4.95
C GLN A 42 -12.31 -5.74 -5.12
N ARG A 43 -13.11 -4.69 -4.89
CA ARG A 43 -12.60 -3.32 -4.92
C ARG A 43 -11.61 -3.08 -3.79
N LEU A 44 -10.53 -2.36 -4.11
CA LEU A 44 -9.52 -1.91 -3.16
C LEU A 44 -9.47 -0.37 -3.20
N ILE A 45 -9.64 0.28 -2.05
CA ILE A 45 -9.50 1.73 -1.89
C ILE A 45 -8.35 2.00 -0.93
N VAL A 46 -7.39 2.80 -1.38
CA VAL A 46 -6.16 3.11 -0.63
C VAL A 46 -5.99 4.62 -0.58
N LEU A 47 -5.79 5.15 0.62
CA LEU A 47 -5.28 6.50 0.82
C LEU A 47 -3.76 6.48 0.62
N VAL A 48 -3.28 7.27 -0.33
CA VAL A 48 -1.85 7.45 -0.61
C VAL A 48 -1.45 8.85 -0.21
N PHE A 49 -0.41 8.95 0.62
CA PHE A 49 0.20 10.23 0.98
C PHE A 49 1.69 10.19 0.63
N VAL A 50 2.15 11.18 -0.13
CA VAL A 50 3.54 11.34 -0.56
C VAL A 50 4.03 12.71 -0.13
N ALA A 51 5.21 12.77 0.50
CA ALA A 51 5.81 14.00 0.98
C ALA A 51 7.35 13.93 0.84
N PRO A 52 8.00 15.00 0.31
CA PRO A 52 7.40 16.14 -0.38
C PRO A 52 6.67 15.72 -1.67
N ASN A 53 6.08 16.68 -2.40
CA ASN A 53 5.47 16.37 -3.71
C ASN A 53 6.53 15.69 -4.62
N PRO A 54 6.17 14.65 -5.38
CA PRO A 54 7.11 13.81 -6.13
C PRO A 54 7.95 14.58 -7.16
#